data_AF-A0A7W8CE55-F1
#
_entry.id   AF-A0A7W8CE55-F1
#
_cell.length_a   1.000
_cell.length_b   1.000
_cell.length_c   1.000
_cell.angle_alpha   90.00
_cell.angle_beta   90.00
_cell.angle_gamma   90.00
#
_symmetry.space_group_name_H-M   'P 1'
#
loop_
_entity.id
_entity.type
_entity.pdbx_description
1 polymer ?
#
loop_
_entity_poly.entity_id
_entity_poly.type
_entity_poly.pdbx_seq_one_letter_code
_entity_poly.pdbx_strand_id
1 'polypeptide(L)'
;MSTSEYRSVEAESDLPIGAAELAALANQLFATSFRPGPDSPPLTAPVAPRGSAPDATAATSAGTAAVGAANPLTPVAFTPARDVYVPAPSSPAPDGIPQTVPVAPRGSVPDTTAAPSAGYTVGSALDPYAVPTSGIVSTVPGVLAGSPPTAPVAPRGSAPSWPSSAPSVADLGWTGAPAAAPEGDEANYYFLSGPPNAVAAEPPKTTAADPVPQLPDNHQVFDVNAVRADFPILRETVNGKPLIWFDNAATTQKPQAVIDRLAYFYAHENSNIHRAAHELAARATDAYEEARDTVRRFIGASKTEEIIFVRGTTEAINLVAYAWGSKHLGPGDEIVITHLEHHANIVPWQILSQQTGAILKVAPVDDAGNLLLSEFEDLLGPKTKLVAATHVSNALGTVTPAKKIVELGHRYGARVLIDAAQSIPHMPIDVQDLGADFLVFSGHKIVGPTGIGVLYGREDALAETPPWQGGGNMIADVTLERSLYQGPPNKFEAGTGNIADAVGLGEALRYVERVGIERIAAYEHALLDYATPRLAEIPGVRLVGTAEEKASVLSFVLAGHGPLEVGKALNAEGIAVRAGHHCAQPILRRLGLEATVRPSFAFYNTFDEIDVFIDAVRRIAEGGTSRS
;
A
#
# COMPACT_ATOMS: atom_id res chain seq x y z
N MET A 1 62.27 11.83 34.76
CA MET A 1 62.55 13.23 35.14
C MET A 1 62.07 14.07 33.95
N SER A 2 60.95 14.80 34.05
CA SER A 2 60.84 16.17 34.63
C SER A 2 61.57 17.20 33.74
N THR A 3 60.98 18.29 33.24
CA THR A 3 59.66 18.92 33.49
C THR A 3 59.38 20.00 32.41
N SER A 4 58.09 20.33 32.15
CA SER A 4 57.52 21.62 31.66
C SER A 4 58.15 22.32 30.41
N GLU A 5 57.42 22.87 29.43
CA GLU A 5 56.29 23.81 29.51
C GLU A 5 55.39 23.77 28.25
N TYR A 6 54.12 24.13 28.43
CA TYR A 6 53.17 24.43 27.35
C TYR A 6 53.22 25.92 27.00
N ARG A 7 53.11 26.27 25.71
CA ARG A 7 52.70 27.62 25.27
C ARG A 7 51.53 27.52 24.28
N SER A 8 50.35 27.94 24.74
CA SER A 8 49.21 28.25 23.90
C SER A 8 49.46 29.54 23.12
N VAL A 9 49.12 29.54 21.83
CA VAL A 9 49.08 30.77 21.03
C VAL A 9 47.64 31.28 21.05
N GLU A 10 47.42 32.44 21.67
CA GLU A 10 46.16 33.17 21.56
C GLU A 10 46.05 33.77 20.16
N ALA A 11 44.88 33.61 19.54
CA ALA A 11 44.54 34.21 18.26
C ALA A 11 43.11 34.77 18.33
N GLU A 12 42.95 35.85 19.10
CA GLU A 12 41.80 36.75 18.95
C GLU A 12 42.08 37.70 17.77
N SER A 13 41.30 37.61 16.69
CA SER A 13 40.55 38.77 16.15
C SER A 13 39.52 38.39 15.07
N ASP A 14 38.51 39.25 14.95
CA ASP A 14 37.73 39.54 13.74
C ASP A 14 36.75 38.49 13.16
N LEU A 15 35.74 38.15 13.97
CA LEU A 15 34.38 37.97 13.45
C LEU A 15 33.47 39.10 14.00
N PRO A 16 32.64 39.78 13.17
CA PRO A 16 31.99 41.03 13.55
C PRO A 16 30.72 40.87 14.42
N ILE A 17 30.47 39.68 14.98
CA ILE A 17 29.28 39.37 15.80
C ILE A 17 29.73 38.46 16.93
N GLY A 18 29.44 38.84 18.19
CA GLY A 18 29.82 38.05 19.36
C GLY A 18 28.98 36.78 19.50
N ALA A 19 29.54 35.73 20.12
CA ALA A 19 28.80 34.48 20.37
C ALA A 19 27.48 34.67 21.15
N ALA A 20 27.43 35.69 22.02
CA ALA A 20 26.22 36.08 22.74
C ALA A 20 25.14 36.71 21.84
N GLU A 21 25.53 37.50 20.83
CA GLU A 21 24.60 38.07 19.85
C GLU A 21 24.08 36.99 18.89
N LEU A 22 24.94 36.03 18.53
CA LEU A 22 24.57 34.87 17.71
C LEU A 22 23.53 33.99 18.42
N ALA A 23 23.68 33.79 19.74
CA ALA A 23 22.67 33.14 20.58
C ALA A 23 21.38 33.98 20.74
N ALA A 24 21.47 35.30 20.78
CA ALA A 24 20.30 36.18 20.81
C ALA A 24 19.50 36.13 19.50
N LEU A 25 20.17 36.16 18.34
CA LEU A 25 19.54 36.01 17.02
C LEU A 25 18.85 34.66 16.87
N ALA A 26 19.50 33.57 17.28
CA ALA A 26 18.92 32.22 17.22
C ALA A 26 17.62 32.10 18.04
N ASN A 27 17.58 32.70 19.24
CA ASN A 27 16.37 32.74 20.07
C ASN A 27 15.27 33.62 19.47
N GLN A 28 15.61 34.75 18.81
CA GLN A 28 14.63 35.59 18.11
C GLN A 28 14.03 34.88 16.87
N LEU A 29 14.82 34.10 16.14
CA LEU A 29 14.35 33.27 15.01
C LEU A 29 13.41 32.15 15.47
N PHE A 30 13.70 31.51 16.61
CA PHE A 30 12.79 30.52 17.19
C PHE A 30 11.47 31.16 17.68
N ALA A 31 11.53 32.35 18.26
CA ALA A 31 10.35 33.05 18.79
C ALA A 31 9.39 33.58 17.69
N THR A 32 9.86 33.78 16.46
CA THR A 32 9.02 34.28 15.34
C THR A 32 8.38 33.17 14.52
N SER A 33 8.83 31.92 14.67
CA SER A 33 8.48 30.79 13.79
C SER A 33 7.14 30.11 14.12
N PHE A 34 6.45 30.48 15.21
CA PHE A 34 5.16 29.89 15.61
C PHE A 34 4.14 30.95 16.06
N ARG A 35 3.20 31.30 15.18
CA ARG A 35 1.92 31.92 15.54
C ARG A 35 0.76 31.02 15.08
N PRO A 36 -0.06 30.47 15.99
CA PRO A 36 -1.32 29.83 15.62
C PRO A 36 -2.28 30.84 14.99
N GLY A 37 -3.11 30.38 14.05
CA GLY A 37 -4.24 31.15 13.52
C GLY A 37 -5.37 31.33 14.55
N PRO A 38 -6.37 32.18 14.28
CA PRO A 38 -7.35 32.65 15.26
C PRO A 38 -8.31 31.60 15.84
N ASP A 39 -8.35 30.37 15.31
CA ASP A 39 -9.36 29.34 15.67
C ASP A 39 -8.81 28.17 16.51
N SER A 40 -7.83 28.40 17.40
CA SER A 40 -7.30 27.36 18.31
C SER A 40 -7.86 27.50 19.74
N PRO A 41 -8.45 26.45 20.35
CA PRO A 41 -8.97 26.50 21.72
C PRO A 41 -7.84 26.54 22.76
N PRO A 42 -8.08 27.12 23.96
CA PRO A 42 -7.02 27.34 24.95
C PRO A 42 -6.59 26.05 25.66
N LEU A 43 -5.29 25.74 25.59
CA LEU A 43 -4.64 24.71 26.40
C LEU A 43 -4.11 25.31 27.70
N THR A 44 -4.65 24.86 28.84
CA THR A 44 -4.12 25.15 30.18
C THR A 44 -3.36 23.95 30.73
N ALA A 45 -2.04 24.06 30.83
CA ALA A 45 -1.18 23.10 31.53
C ALA A 45 -0.11 23.85 32.35
N PRO A 46 0.02 23.61 33.67
CA PRO A 46 1.03 24.28 34.50
C PRO A 46 2.43 23.66 34.32
N VAL A 47 3.46 24.51 34.31
CA VAL A 47 4.86 24.11 34.16
C VAL A 47 5.43 23.66 35.51
N ALA A 48 6.09 22.49 35.54
CA ALA A 48 6.76 21.97 36.74
C ALA A 48 8.14 22.66 36.99
N PRO A 49 8.55 22.88 38.25
CA PRO A 49 9.83 23.53 38.56
C PRO A 49 11.05 22.62 38.31
N ARG A 50 12.14 23.21 37.82
CA ARG A 50 13.45 22.53 37.73
C ARG A 50 14.10 22.42 39.11
N GLY A 51 14.38 21.19 39.56
CA GLY A 51 15.14 20.91 40.77
C GLY A 51 16.61 20.55 40.47
N SER A 52 17.53 21.15 41.22
CA SER A 52 18.97 20.88 41.20
C SER A 52 19.33 19.58 41.93
N ALA A 53 20.24 18.79 41.39
CA ALA A 53 20.77 17.58 42.03
C ALA A 53 21.83 17.90 43.12
N PRO A 54 21.87 17.13 44.21
CA PRO A 54 23.05 16.93 45.05
C PRO A 54 23.60 15.49 44.95
N ASP A 55 24.88 15.32 45.31
CA ASP A 55 25.66 14.08 45.17
C ASP A 55 25.59 13.17 46.44
N ALA A 56 26.15 11.96 46.32
CA ALA A 56 25.89 10.78 47.14
C ALA A 56 26.29 10.82 48.63
N THR A 57 25.59 10.05 49.49
CA THR A 57 26.17 8.89 50.23
C THR A 57 25.16 8.06 51.05
N ALA A 58 25.53 6.78 51.30
CA ALA A 58 25.10 5.90 52.41
C ALA A 58 23.69 5.24 52.45
N ALA A 59 23.67 3.96 52.07
CA ALA A 59 23.29 2.79 52.89
C ALA A 59 21.85 2.49 53.38
N THR A 60 21.46 1.24 53.08
CA THR A 60 20.70 0.25 53.90
C THR A 60 19.17 0.17 53.96
N SER A 61 18.71 -1.10 53.87
CA SER A 61 17.50 -1.75 54.44
C SER A 61 16.10 -1.53 53.84
N ALA A 62 15.68 -2.52 53.04
CA ALA A 62 14.47 -3.35 53.16
C ALA A 62 13.25 -2.87 54.01
N GLY A 63 12.04 -3.01 53.45
CA GLY A 63 10.78 -2.88 54.21
C GLY A 63 9.49 -3.05 53.38
N THR A 64 8.85 -4.20 53.51
CA THR A 64 7.56 -4.66 52.93
C THR A 64 6.31 -3.77 53.07
N ALA A 65 5.55 -3.70 51.96
CA ALA A 65 4.08 -3.73 51.77
C ALA A 65 3.05 -3.61 52.94
N ALA A 66 2.02 -2.76 52.74
CA ALA A 66 0.56 -2.97 52.97
C ALA A 66 -0.20 -1.64 52.70
N VAL A 67 -1.20 -1.51 51.80
CA VAL A 67 -2.63 -1.93 51.83
C VAL A 67 -3.51 -1.18 52.86
N GLY A 68 -4.58 -0.52 52.36
CA GLY A 68 -5.68 0.10 53.12
C GLY A 68 -6.01 1.52 52.62
N ALA A 69 -7.07 1.90 51.90
CA ALA A 69 -8.49 1.51 51.77
C ALA A 69 -9.45 2.62 52.27
N ALA A 70 -10.22 3.17 51.33
CA ALA A 70 -11.59 3.72 51.45
C ALA A 70 -11.94 4.98 52.31
N ASN A 71 -12.21 6.09 51.59
CA ASN A 71 -13.50 6.82 51.50
C ASN A 71 -14.16 7.46 52.77
N PRO A 72 -15.26 8.25 52.63
CA PRO A 72 -15.43 9.54 51.93
C PRO A 72 -16.04 10.65 52.85
N LEU A 73 -16.23 11.90 52.35
CA LEU A 73 -17.52 12.66 52.39
C LEU A 73 -17.39 14.14 51.94
N THR A 74 -18.54 14.70 51.55
CA THR A 74 -18.75 15.93 50.76
C THR A 74 -19.23 17.15 51.63
N PRO A 75 -19.91 18.20 51.12
CA PRO A 75 -19.30 19.48 50.71
C PRO A 75 -19.93 20.74 51.38
N VAL A 76 -19.30 21.93 51.31
CA VAL A 76 -19.94 23.19 51.80
C VAL A 76 -19.69 24.43 50.91
N ALA A 77 -20.81 24.93 50.36
CA ALA A 77 -21.26 26.29 50.05
C ALA A 77 -20.32 27.42 49.53
N PHE A 78 -20.78 28.04 48.43
CA PHE A 78 -20.49 29.41 47.99
C PHE A 78 -21.39 30.45 48.70
N THR A 79 -20.92 31.69 48.86
CA THR A 79 -21.71 32.94 48.71
C THR A 79 -20.75 34.17 48.61
N PRO A 80 -21.17 35.33 48.06
CA PRO A 80 -20.26 36.20 47.29
C PRO A 80 -19.98 37.60 47.90
N ALA A 81 -18.96 38.30 47.36
CA ALA A 81 -18.77 39.75 47.57
C ALA A 81 -18.07 40.50 46.41
N ARG A 82 -18.90 41.17 45.58
CA ARG A 82 -18.77 42.48 44.91
C ARG A 82 -17.57 42.88 44.02
N ASP A 83 -17.96 43.56 42.95
CA ASP A 83 -17.16 44.13 41.86
C ASP A 83 -16.38 45.40 42.21
N VAL A 84 -15.30 45.63 41.47
CA VAL A 84 -14.69 46.96 41.23
C VAL A 84 -14.39 47.08 39.73
N TYR A 85 -14.86 48.15 39.10
CA TYR A 85 -14.77 48.41 37.65
C TYR A 85 -13.79 49.55 37.34
N VAL A 86 -12.90 49.34 36.35
CA VAL A 86 -12.06 50.38 35.70
C VAL A 86 -11.90 50.00 34.21
N PRO A 87 -11.98 50.94 33.24
CA PRO A 87 -12.31 50.63 31.84
C PRO A 87 -11.10 50.32 30.91
N ALA A 88 -11.41 49.74 29.75
CA ALA A 88 -10.46 49.46 28.68
C ALA A 88 -10.26 50.65 27.70
N PRO A 89 -9.04 50.88 27.15
CA PRO A 89 -8.81 51.85 26.08
C PRO A 89 -9.18 51.32 24.69
N SER A 90 -9.65 52.22 23.81
CA SER A 90 -10.02 51.95 22.41
C SER A 90 -8.81 51.83 21.47
N SER A 91 -8.91 50.96 20.46
CA SER A 91 -7.95 50.91 19.33
C SER A 91 -8.38 51.84 18.19
N PRO A 92 -7.45 52.51 17.48
CA PRO A 92 -7.74 53.35 16.32
C PRO A 92 -7.92 52.54 15.01
N ALA A 93 -8.59 53.14 14.03
CA ALA A 93 -8.84 52.59 12.70
C ALA A 93 -7.62 52.70 11.75
N PRO A 94 -7.57 51.94 10.64
CA PRO A 94 -6.46 51.99 9.68
C PRO A 94 -6.62 53.07 8.60
N ASP A 95 -5.54 53.82 8.34
CA ASP A 95 -5.47 54.85 7.30
C ASP A 95 -4.74 54.38 6.02
N GLY A 96 -5.26 54.81 4.86
CA GLY A 96 -4.48 55.42 3.77
C GLY A 96 -3.48 54.60 2.92
N ILE A 97 -3.81 54.38 1.64
CA ILE A 97 -2.87 54.01 0.57
C ILE A 97 -2.07 55.25 0.10
N PRO A 98 -0.74 55.16 -0.14
CA PRO A 98 0.01 56.15 -0.93
C PRO A 98 0.41 55.64 -2.33
N GLN A 99 0.48 56.56 -3.30
CA GLN A 99 0.85 56.32 -4.71
C GLN A 99 2.03 57.20 -5.17
N THR A 100 2.99 56.62 -5.92
CA THR A 100 3.87 57.26 -6.94
C THR A 100 4.87 58.36 -6.47
N VAL A 101 5.99 58.76 -7.11
CA VAL A 101 6.78 58.51 -8.37
C VAL A 101 8.27 58.97 -8.06
N PRO A 102 9.26 59.18 -8.98
CA PRO A 102 9.62 58.61 -10.30
C PRO A 102 11.14 58.27 -10.50
N VAL A 103 11.51 57.48 -11.52
CA VAL A 103 12.81 57.58 -12.25
C VAL A 103 12.63 57.22 -13.74
N ALA A 104 13.37 57.87 -14.65
CA ALA A 104 13.42 57.66 -16.11
C ALA A 104 14.86 57.92 -16.63
N PRO A 105 15.18 57.83 -17.94
CA PRO A 105 14.90 56.78 -18.94
C PRO A 105 16.18 56.30 -19.68
N ARG A 106 16.08 55.25 -20.52
CA ARG A 106 16.95 55.05 -21.71
C ARG A 106 16.15 54.49 -22.89
N GLY A 107 16.33 55.07 -24.08
CA GLY A 107 15.75 54.59 -25.36
C GLY A 107 16.64 53.54 -26.04
N SER A 108 16.49 53.19 -27.31
CA SER A 108 15.50 53.58 -28.35
C SER A 108 15.60 52.60 -29.54
N VAL A 109 14.53 52.45 -30.32
CA VAL A 109 14.33 51.47 -31.42
C VAL A 109 15.20 51.78 -32.69
N PRO A 110 15.29 50.88 -33.71
CA PRO A 110 14.25 50.83 -34.75
C PRO A 110 13.86 49.42 -35.30
N ASP A 111 12.58 49.32 -35.71
CA ASP A 111 11.97 48.21 -36.44
C ASP A 111 12.25 48.22 -37.96
N THR A 112 12.19 47.04 -38.57
CA THR A 112 11.70 46.77 -39.95
C THR A 112 11.10 45.34 -39.94
N THR A 113 9.96 44.97 -40.53
CA THR A 113 9.18 45.54 -41.66
C THR A 113 7.71 45.06 -41.61
N ALA A 114 6.77 45.79 -42.23
CA ALA A 114 5.35 45.38 -42.43
C ALA A 114 5.12 44.82 -43.87
N ALA A 115 3.98 44.30 -44.33
CA ALA A 115 2.56 44.23 -43.91
C ALA A 115 1.87 43.05 -44.70
N PRO A 116 0.52 42.94 -44.93
CA PRO A 116 -0.67 43.59 -44.35
C PRO A 116 -1.87 42.67 -43.96
N SER A 117 -2.86 43.33 -43.35
CA SER A 117 -4.20 42.99 -42.82
C SER A 117 -5.28 42.27 -43.68
N ALA A 118 -6.17 41.54 -42.99
CA ALA A 118 -7.66 41.64 -43.00
C ALA A 118 -8.24 40.75 -41.85
N GLY A 119 -9.37 40.99 -41.16
CA GLY A 119 -10.29 42.14 -41.05
C GLY A 119 -11.62 41.76 -40.33
N TYR A 120 -12.05 42.57 -39.34
CA TYR A 120 -13.43 42.72 -38.78
C TYR A 120 -13.99 41.88 -37.58
N THR A 121 -13.87 42.49 -36.39
CA THR A 121 -14.93 42.88 -35.39
C THR A 121 -15.68 41.94 -34.41
N VAL A 122 -15.30 42.10 -33.12
CA VAL A 122 -16.10 42.42 -31.88
C VAL A 122 -17.16 41.46 -31.31
N GLY A 123 -17.00 41.09 -30.01
CA GLY A 123 -18.04 40.48 -29.16
C GLY A 123 -17.69 40.28 -27.66
N SER A 124 -17.81 41.34 -26.85
CA SER A 124 -18.03 41.46 -25.37
C SER A 124 -17.71 40.35 -24.32
N ALA A 125 -17.11 40.80 -23.21
CA ALA A 125 -17.28 40.41 -21.78
C ALA A 125 -16.59 39.16 -21.14
N LEU A 126 -15.67 39.49 -20.21
CA LEU A 126 -15.44 38.95 -18.84
C LEU A 126 -15.66 37.45 -18.53
N ASP A 127 -14.57 36.73 -18.23
CA ASP A 127 -14.29 36.25 -16.85
C ASP A 127 -12.82 35.76 -16.69
N PRO A 128 -12.26 35.72 -15.45
CA PRO A 128 -10.85 35.37 -15.24
C PRO A 128 -10.66 33.92 -14.77
N TYR A 129 -10.12 33.03 -15.62
CA TYR A 129 -9.28 31.86 -15.27
C TYR A 129 -8.90 31.12 -16.57
N ALA A 130 -7.92 31.64 -17.31
CA ALA A 130 -7.45 31.02 -18.54
C ALA A 130 -6.11 30.30 -18.33
N VAL A 131 -6.12 28.96 -18.39
CA VAL A 131 -4.92 28.12 -18.45
C VAL A 131 -4.50 27.99 -19.93
N PRO A 132 -3.22 28.14 -20.30
CA PRO A 132 -2.81 28.20 -21.71
C PRO A 132 -2.94 26.84 -22.40
N THR A 133 -3.79 26.77 -23.43
CA THR A 133 -3.99 25.59 -24.28
C THR A 133 -3.03 25.57 -25.47
N SER A 134 -1.78 25.19 -25.21
CA SER A 134 -0.79 24.87 -26.25
C SER A 134 0.03 23.64 -25.82
N GLY A 135 -0.35 22.46 -26.32
CA GLY A 135 0.27 21.19 -25.93
C GLY A 135 -0.59 19.93 -26.16
N ILE A 136 -1.84 20.06 -26.63
CA ILE A 136 -2.69 18.91 -26.95
C ILE A 136 -2.29 18.36 -28.34
N VAL A 137 -1.64 17.20 -28.35
CA VAL A 137 -1.41 16.42 -29.58
C VAL A 137 -2.74 15.80 -29.99
N SER A 138 -3.16 16.01 -31.24
CA SER A 138 -4.41 15.47 -31.78
C SER A 138 -4.26 14.00 -32.14
N THR A 139 -5.13 13.15 -31.60
CA THR A 139 -5.35 11.78 -32.07
C THR A 139 -6.48 11.76 -33.10
N VAL A 140 -6.22 11.19 -34.28
CA VAL A 140 -7.16 11.15 -35.41
C VAL A 140 -7.88 9.79 -35.45
N PRO A 141 -9.23 9.74 -35.40
CA PRO A 141 -9.97 8.48 -35.50
C PRO A 141 -10.68 8.26 -36.85
N GLY A 142 -10.66 7.02 -37.36
CA GLY A 142 -11.51 6.51 -38.46
C GLY A 142 -10.73 6.09 -39.72
N VAL A 143 -11.06 5.01 -40.43
CA VAL A 143 -12.40 4.71 -41.01
C VAL A 143 -12.51 3.25 -41.54
N LEU A 144 -13.68 2.63 -41.30
CA LEU A 144 -14.31 1.45 -41.96
C LEU A 144 -13.65 0.05 -41.92
N ALA A 145 -14.27 -0.84 -41.14
CA ALA A 145 -14.20 -2.31 -41.29
C ALA A 145 -15.28 -2.84 -42.25
N GLY A 146 -15.00 -3.96 -42.92
CA GLY A 146 -15.92 -4.64 -43.84
C GLY A 146 -16.93 -5.57 -43.15
N SER A 147 -17.98 -5.96 -43.88
CA SER A 147 -19.12 -6.75 -43.38
C SER A 147 -18.75 -8.18 -42.94
N PRO A 148 -19.39 -8.73 -41.88
CA PRO A 148 -19.18 -10.10 -41.44
C PRO A 148 -20.02 -11.12 -42.24
N PRO A 149 -19.57 -12.39 -42.36
CA PRO A 149 -20.39 -13.48 -42.89
C PRO A 149 -21.42 -13.97 -41.86
N THR A 150 -22.59 -14.39 -42.34
CA THR A 150 -23.69 -14.90 -41.52
C THR A 150 -23.61 -16.40 -41.27
N ALA A 151 -23.87 -16.81 -40.03
CA ALA A 151 -24.12 -18.21 -39.63
C ALA A 151 -25.60 -18.39 -39.23
N PRO A 152 -26.20 -19.59 -39.43
CA PRO A 152 -27.64 -19.76 -39.31
C PRO A 152 -28.15 -19.78 -37.86
N VAL A 153 -29.35 -19.21 -37.66
CA VAL A 153 -30.04 -19.14 -36.37
C VAL A 153 -30.66 -20.50 -36.01
N ALA A 154 -30.31 -21.04 -34.84
CA ALA A 154 -30.98 -22.20 -34.26
C ALA A 154 -32.33 -21.83 -33.61
N PRO A 155 -33.35 -22.72 -33.58
CA PRO A 155 -34.67 -22.39 -33.06
C PRO A 155 -34.64 -22.15 -31.54
N ARG A 156 -35.30 -21.09 -31.07
CA ARG A 156 -35.58 -20.90 -29.64
C ARG A 156 -36.69 -21.86 -29.20
N GLY A 157 -36.46 -22.65 -28.15
CA GLY A 157 -37.58 -23.29 -27.43
C GLY A 157 -37.40 -24.69 -26.84
N SER A 158 -36.29 -25.00 -26.17
CA SER A 158 -36.25 -26.11 -25.20
C SER A 158 -34.99 -26.03 -24.32
N ALA A 159 -35.13 -25.61 -23.05
CA ALA A 159 -34.06 -25.74 -22.08
C ALA A 159 -34.09 -27.16 -21.47
N PRO A 160 -32.95 -27.85 -21.30
CA PRO A 160 -32.91 -29.10 -20.54
C PRO A 160 -33.09 -28.79 -19.05
N SER A 161 -34.13 -29.38 -18.44
CA SER A 161 -34.38 -29.27 -16.99
C SER A 161 -33.47 -30.23 -16.22
N TRP A 162 -32.62 -29.69 -15.36
CA TRP A 162 -31.82 -30.49 -14.42
C TRP A 162 -32.64 -30.83 -13.16
N PRO A 163 -32.56 -32.08 -12.64
CA PRO A 163 -33.24 -32.44 -11.40
C PRO A 163 -32.59 -31.74 -10.19
N SER A 164 -33.41 -31.38 -9.20
CA SER A 164 -32.99 -30.60 -8.02
C SER A 164 -32.25 -31.40 -6.94
N SER A 165 -31.92 -32.66 -7.19
CA SER A 165 -31.09 -33.51 -6.33
C SER A 165 -30.38 -34.59 -7.15
N ALA A 166 -29.19 -35.01 -6.71
CA ALA A 166 -28.48 -36.12 -7.32
C ALA A 166 -29.22 -37.46 -7.09
N PRO A 167 -29.29 -38.35 -8.09
CA PRO A 167 -29.92 -39.66 -7.94
C PRO A 167 -29.11 -40.56 -6.98
N SER A 168 -29.81 -41.41 -6.23
CA SER A 168 -29.18 -42.40 -5.35
C SER A 168 -28.69 -43.62 -6.15
N VAL A 169 -27.84 -44.45 -5.54
CA VAL A 169 -27.34 -45.70 -6.15
C VAL A 169 -28.49 -46.66 -6.52
N ALA A 170 -29.63 -46.60 -5.80
CA ALA A 170 -30.82 -47.39 -6.13
C ALA A 170 -31.53 -46.88 -7.40
N ASP A 171 -31.51 -45.56 -7.66
CA ASP A 171 -32.15 -44.93 -8.82
C ASP A 171 -31.38 -45.19 -10.13
N LEU A 172 -30.11 -45.59 -10.03
CA LEU A 172 -29.26 -45.98 -11.15
C LEU A 172 -29.43 -47.44 -11.59
N GLY A 173 -30.35 -48.18 -10.98
CA GLY A 173 -30.70 -49.55 -11.39
C GLY A 173 -29.61 -50.61 -11.15
N TRP A 174 -28.59 -50.31 -10.34
CA TRP A 174 -27.52 -51.25 -9.98
C TRP A 174 -27.99 -52.28 -8.93
N THR A 175 -28.85 -53.20 -9.36
CA THR A 175 -29.22 -54.41 -8.60
C THR A 175 -28.39 -55.60 -9.07
N GLY A 176 -27.12 -55.63 -8.67
CA GLY A 176 -26.18 -56.71 -8.99
C GLY A 176 -25.24 -57.01 -7.83
N ALA A 177 -25.59 -58.00 -7.00
CA ALA A 177 -24.59 -58.64 -6.15
C ALA A 177 -23.57 -59.37 -7.06
N PRO A 178 -22.25 -59.29 -6.80
CA PRO A 178 -21.29 -60.05 -7.59
C PRO A 178 -21.56 -61.55 -7.43
N ALA A 179 -21.75 -62.24 -8.56
CA ALA A 179 -21.53 -63.68 -8.61
C ALA A 179 -20.05 -63.95 -8.27
N ALA A 180 -19.77 -65.15 -7.75
CA ALA A 180 -18.44 -65.52 -7.26
C ALA A 180 -17.32 -65.15 -8.25
N ALA A 181 -16.27 -64.51 -7.74
CA ALA A 181 -15.10 -64.16 -8.53
C ALA A 181 -14.46 -65.44 -9.11
N PRO A 182 -13.97 -65.42 -10.37
CA PRO A 182 -13.13 -66.49 -10.86
C PRO A 182 -11.82 -66.52 -10.07
N GLU A 183 -11.32 -67.71 -9.75
CA GLU A 183 -10.01 -67.87 -9.11
C GLU A 183 -8.91 -67.30 -10.01
N GLY A 184 -8.40 -66.13 -9.62
CA GLY A 184 -7.28 -65.45 -10.27
C GLY A 184 -5.96 -65.98 -9.74
N ASP A 185 -4.93 -65.98 -10.60
CA ASP A 185 -3.64 -66.62 -10.33
C ASP A 185 -2.73 -65.77 -9.42
N GLU A 186 -3.15 -65.58 -8.16
CA GLU A 186 -2.53 -64.72 -7.14
C GLU A 186 -1.05 -65.06 -6.87
N ALA A 187 -0.64 -66.28 -7.18
CA ALA A 187 0.74 -66.77 -7.04
C ALA A 187 1.78 -66.00 -7.90
N ASN A 188 1.34 -65.22 -8.90
CA ASN A 188 2.25 -64.42 -9.74
C ASN A 188 2.61 -63.03 -9.17
N TYR A 189 1.99 -62.61 -8.07
CA TYR A 189 2.27 -61.30 -7.45
C TYR A 189 3.41 -61.40 -6.43
N TYR A 190 4.65 -61.20 -6.90
CA TYR A 190 5.86 -61.30 -6.09
C TYR A 190 5.90 -60.38 -4.84
N PHE A 191 5.08 -59.31 -4.81
CA PHE A 191 4.96 -58.43 -3.64
C PHE A 191 4.07 -58.99 -2.51
N LEU A 192 3.32 -60.07 -2.74
CA LEU A 192 2.57 -60.79 -1.70
C LEU A 192 3.44 -61.83 -0.96
N SER A 193 4.66 -62.10 -1.45
CA SER A 193 5.60 -63.07 -0.85
C SER A 193 6.70 -62.37 -0.07
N GLY A 194 6.56 -62.28 1.25
CA GLY A 194 7.59 -61.74 2.15
C GLY A 194 8.86 -62.60 2.21
N PRO A 195 10.01 -62.03 2.65
CA PRO A 195 11.31 -62.69 2.58
C PRO A 195 11.43 -63.88 3.56
N PRO A 196 12.09 -64.98 3.17
CA PRO A 196 12.19 -66.18 4.00
C PRO A 196 13.34 -66.07 5.02
N ASN A 197 13.05 -65.52 6.21
CA ASN A 197 13.66 -65.90 7.50
C ASN A 197 13.14 -65.03 8.66
N ALA A 198 12.05 -65.48 9.29
CA ALA A 198 11.69 -65.08 10.66
C ALA A 198 11.12 -66.31 11.38
N VAL A 199 11.64 -66.60 12.57
CA VAL A 199 11.32 -67.83 13.33
C VAL A 199 10.06 -67.61 14.18
N ALA A 200 9.31 -68.68 14.41
CA ALA A 200 7.95 -68.68 14.95
C ALA A 200 7.72 -67.89 16.26
N ALA A 201 6.59 -67.18 16.30
CA ALA A 201 5.90 -66.72 17.51
C ALA A 201 4.36 -66.87 17.29
N GLU A 202 3.60 -66.95 18.38
CA GLU A 202 2.17 -67.32 18.42
C GLU A 202 1.22 -66.38 17.65
N PRO A 203 0.03 -66.87 17.23
CA PRO A 203 -0.98 -66.03 16.57
C PRO A 203 -1.53 -64.95 17.52
N PRO A 204 -1.58 -63.66 17.12
CA PRO A 204 -2.18 -62.62 17.94
C PRO A 204 -3.69 -62.80 18.06
N LYS A 205 -4.21 -62.59 19.28
CA LYS A 205 -5.65 -62.50 19.52
C LYS A 205 -6.21 -61.24 18.84
N THR A 206 -7.35 -61.37 18.19
CA THR A 206 -8.12 -60.24 17.63
C THR A 206 -8.58 -59.30 18.74
N THR A 207 -7.96 -58.12 18.86
CA THR A 207 -8.43 -57.03 19.72
C THR A 207 -8.21 -55.67 19.06
N ALA A 208 -9.27 -54.86 19.06
CA ALA A 208 -9.36 -53.51 18.49
C ALA A 208 -9.18 -53.42 16.97
N ALA A 209 -10.03 -52.61 16.33
CA ALA A 209 -9.81 -52.20 14.96
C ALA A 209 -8.62 -51.24 14.95
N ASP A 210 -7.61 -51.53 14.11
CA ASP A 210 -6.58 -50.55 13.79
C ASP A 210 -7.28 -49.28 13.24
N PRO A 211 -6.92 -48.08 13.71
CA PRO A 211 -7.49 -46.86 13.18
C PRO A 211 -7.15 -46.78 11.70
N VAL A 212 -8.19 -46.66 10.85
CA VAL A 212 -8.05 -46.43 9.41
C VAL A 212 -7.00 -45.35 9.20
N PRO A 213 -5.97 -45.57 8.35
CA PRO A 213 -4.94 -44.57 8.11
C PRO A 213 -5.58 -43.23 7.75
N GLN A 214 -5.46 -42.27 8.67
CA GLN A 214 -5.82 -40.88 8.42
C GLN A 214 -4.82 -40.36 7.39
N LEU A 215 -5.16 -40.52 6.12
CA LEU A 215 -4.58 -39.71 5.05
C LEU A 215 -4.73 -38.26 5.51
N PRO A 216 -3.65 -37.45 5.54
CA PRO A 216 -3.76 -36.06 5.94
C PRO A 216 -4.71 -35.37 4.96
N ASP A 217 -5.88 -34.98 5.47
CA ASP A 217 -6.84 -34.24 4.67
C ASP A 217 -6.29 -32.82 4.48
N ASN A 218 -5.66 -32.61 3.33
CA ASN A 218 -5.08 -31.31 2.97
C ASN A 218 -6.17 -30.23 2.79
N HIS A 219 -7.46 -30.60 2.79
CA HIS A 219 -8.58 -29.69 2.98
C HIS A 219 -8.70 -29.24 4.45
N GLN A 220 -7.66 -28.58 4.98
CA GLN A 220 -7.86 -27.75 6.16
C GLN A 220 -8.87 -26.65 5.81
N VAL A 221 -10.07 -26.76 6.39
CA VAL A 221 -11.10 -25.72 6.33
C VAL A 221 -10.47 -24.39 6.76
N PHE A 222 -10.66 -23.34 5.97
CA PHE A 222 -10.17 -22.01 6.30
C PHE A 222 -10.98 -21.46 7.49
N ASP A 223 -10.48 -21.66 8.70
CA ASP A 223 -11.11 -21.15 9.92
C ASP A 223 -10.86 -19.65 10.07
N VAL A 224 -11.72 -18.88 9.41
CA VAL A 224 -11.71 -17.41 9.50
C VAL A 224 -11.91 -16.90 10.92
N ASN A 225 -12.56 -17.64 11.82
CA ASN A 225 -12.76 -17.20 13.21
C ASN A 225 -11.47 -17.34 14.02
N ALA A 226 -10.69 -18.41 13.81
CA ALA A 226 -9.35 -18.54 14.35
C ALA A 226 -8.44 -17.42 13.82
N VAL A 227 -8.44 -17.17 12.51
CA VAL A 227 -7.67 -16.06 11.90
C VAL A 227 -8.07 -14.70 12.49
N ARG A 228 -9.38 -14.39 12.56
CA ARG A 228 -9.89 -13.13 13.15
C ARG A 228 -9.49 -12.94 14.60
N ALA A 229 -9.31 -14.02 15.35
CA ALA A 229 -8.86 -13.92 16.74
C ALA A 229 -7.46 -13.29 16.84
N ASP A 230 -6.60 -13.42 15.83
CA ASP A 230 -5.27 -12.81 15.82
C ASP A 230 -5.29 -11.29 15.63
N PHE A 231 -6.37 -10.70 15.12
CA PHE A 231 -6.46 -9.27 14.81
C PHE A 231 -7.24 -8.53 15.92
N PRO A 232 -6.57 -8.00 16.97
CA PRO A 232 -7.25 -7.47 18.16
C PRO A 232 -8.26 -6.35 17.84
N ILE A 233 -7.94 -5.48 16.88
CA ILE A 233 -8.78 -4.35 16.47
C ILE A 233 -10.14 -4.75 15.87
N LEU A 234 -10.28 -5.98 15.34
CA LEU A 234 -11.57 -6.45 14.80
C LEU A 234 -12.61 -6.77 15.89
N ARG A 235 -12.22 -6.67 17.18
CA ARG A 235 -13.12 -6.81 18.34
C ARG A 235 -13.67 -5.48 18.84
N GLU A 236 -13.22 -4.35 18.26
CA GLU A 236 -13.67 -3.02 18.64
C GLU A 236 -15.12 -2.74 18.24
N THR A 237 -15.75 -1.81 18.94
CA THR A 237 -17.07 -1.29 18.59
C THR A 237 -16.96 0.15 18.08
N VAL A 238 -17.54 0.42 16.91
CA VAL A 238 -17.56 1.74 16.27
C VAL A 238 -19.02 2.18 16.14
N ASN A 239 -19.32 3.40 16.58
CA ASN A 239 -20.69 3.95 16.60
C ASN A 239 -21.72 3.04 17.33
N GLY A 240 -21.27 2.29 18.35
CA GLY A 240 -22.10 1.37 19.12
C GLY A 240 -22.39 0.03 18.43
N LYS A 241 -21.74 -0.26 17.30
CA LYS A 241 -21.89 -1.49 16.51
C LYS A 241 -20.54 -2.22 16.39
N PRO A 242 -20.49 -3.55 16.17
CA PRO A 242 -19.23 -4.24 15.88
C PRO A 242 -18.56 -3.66 14.64
N LEU A 243 -17.23 -3.54 14.65
CA LEU A 243 -16.47 -3.06 13.48
C LEU A 243 -16.53 -4.08 12.33
N ILE A 244 -17.01 -3.62 11.17
CA ILE A 244 -16.87 -4.33 9.89
C ILE A 244 -15.86 -3.57 9.03
N TRP A 245 -14.65 -4.12 8.86
CA TRP A 245 -13.54 -3.43 8.18
C TRP A 245 -13.38 -3.91 6.72
N PHE A 246 -13.79 -3.07 5.77
CA PHE A 246 -13.70 -3.30 4.32
C PHE A 246 -12.87 -2.23 3.57
N ASP A 247 -11.93 -1.52 4.22
CA ASP A 247 -10.97 -0.60 3.55
C ASP A 247 -9.55 -1.19 3.46
N ASN A 248 -9.47 -2.52 3.29
CA ASN A 248 -8.22 -3.29 3.24
C ASN A 248 -7.29 -2.83 2.10
N ALA A 249 -7.85 -2.49 0.93
CA ALA A 249 -7.08 -1.99 -0.21
C ALA A 249 -6.56 -0.55 -0.01
N ALA A 250 -6.83 0.11 1.12
CA ALA A 250 -6.09 1.29 1.60
C ALA A 250 -5.04 0.88 2.64
N THR A 251 -5.44 0.15 3.68
CA THR A 251 -4.54 -0.51 4.63
C THR A 251 -5.24 -1.70 5.28
N THR A 252 -4.49 -2.79 5.50
CA THR A 252 -4.99 -3.92 6.28
C THR A 252 -4.80 -3.67 7.78
N GLN A 253 -5.47 -4.47 8.60
CA GLN A 253 -5.20 -4.60 10.03
C GLN A 253 -3.97 -5.48 10.28
N LYS A 254 -3.54 -5.56 11.55
CA LYS A 254 -2.28 -6.19 11.97
C LYS A 254 -2.58 -7.34 12.95
N PRO A 255 -2.01 -8.54 12.75
CA PRO A 255 -2.15 -9.63 13.71
C PRO A 255 -1.26 -9.37 14.93
N GLN A 256 -1.62 -9.96 16.07
CA GLN A 256 -0.92 -9.80 17.33
C GLN A 256 0.58 -10.15 17.22
N ALA A 257 0.93 -11.17 16.43
CA ALA A 257 2.33 -11.55 16.18
C ALA A 257 3.21 -10.40 15.62
N VAL A 258 2.66 -9.55 14.76
CA VAL A 258 3.39 -8.38 14.21
C VAL A 258 3.55 -7.29 15.27
N ILE A 259 2.49 -7.05 16.06
CA ILE A 259 2.50 -6.09 17.16
C ILE A 259 3.53 -6.50 18.22
N ASP A 260 3.52 -7.78 18.61
CA ASP A 260 4.45 -8.35 19.58
C ASP A 260 5.89 -8.34 19.06
N ARG A 261 6.12 -8.62 17.76
CA ARG A 261 7.46 -8.57 17.17
C ARG A 261 8.07 -7.17 17.22
N LEU A 262 7.27 -6.13 16.95
CA LEU A 262 7.67 -4.72 17.04
C LEU A 262 7.97 -4.33 18.50
N ALA A 263 7.08 -4.69 19.43
CA ALA A 263 7.28 -4.45 20.85
C ALA A 263 8.55 -5.15 21.37
N TYR A 264 8.78 -6.40 20.97
CA TYR A 264 9.98 -7.17 21.33
C TYR A 264 11.26 -6.52 20.80
N PHE A 265 11.27 -6.08 19.53
CA PHE A 265 12.43 -5.39 18.95
C PHE A 265 12.83 -4.18 19.80
N TYR A 266 11.87 -3.29 20.09
CA TYR A 266 12.14 -2.10 20.90
C TYR A 266 12.52 -2.39 22.36
N ALA A 267 11.99 -3.46 22.94
CA ALA A 267 12.28 -3.84 24.32
C ALA A 267 13.62 -4.58 24.51
N HIS A 268 14.11 -5.32 23.50
CA HIS A 268 15.19 -6.30 23.68
C HIS A 268 16.30 -6.31 22.62
N GLU A 269 16.08 -5.72 21.44
CA GLU A 269 17.01 -5.81 20.31
C GLU A 269 17.48 -4.43 19.80
N ASN A 270 16.73 -3.36 20.06
CA ASN A 270 16.92 -2.06 19.43
C ASN A 270 18.34 -1.50 19.56
N SER A 271 18.97 -1.35 18.40
CA SER A 271 20.17 -0.56 18.18
C SER A 271 20.24 -0.10 16.73
N ASN A 272 21.26 0.69 16.38
CA ASN A 272 21.54 0.94 14.96
C ASN A 272 22.23 -0.27 14.33
N ILE A 273 22.05 -0.44 13.02
CA ILE A 273 22.49 -1.61 12.26
C ILE A 273 23.81 -1.38 11.52
N HIS A 274 24.44 -2.50 11.16
CA HIS A 274 25.76 -2.60 10.55
C HIS A 274 26.90 -2.04 11.43
N ARG A 275 28.16 -2.36 11.08
CA ARG A 275 29.36 -1.98 11.88
C ARG A 275 29.23 -2.41 13.36
N ALA A 276 28.73 -3.62 13.60
CA ALA A 276 28.40 -4.13 14.93
C ALA A 276 29.64 -4.26 15.85
N ALA A 277 29.91 -3.22 16.64
CA ALA A 277 30.96 -3.21 17.66
C ALA A 277 30.49 -3.76 19.02
N HIS A 278 29.19 -4.05 19.17
CA HIS A 278 28.57 -4.55 20.40
C HIS A 278 27.33 -5.41 20.12
N GLU A 279 26.98 -6.27 21.08
CA GLU A 279 25.91 -7.28 21.02
C GLU A 279 24.58 -6.76 20.44
N LEU A 280 24.07 -5.62 20.93
CA LEU A 280 22.77 -5.10 20.46
C LEU A 280 22.79 -4.66 18.99
N ALA A 281 23.93 -4.21 18.44
CA ALA A 281 24.04 -3.89 17.02
C ALA A 281 24.12 -5.14 16.17
N ALA A 282 24.71 -6.24 16.68
CA ALA A 282 24.66 -7.54 16.02
C ALA A 282 23.21 -8.02 15.92
N ARG A 283 22.49 -8.13 17.05
CA ARG A 283 21.07 -8.56 17.08
C ARG A 283 20.16 -7.72 16.19
N ALA A 284 20.29 -6.40 16.23
CA ALA A 284 19.50 -5.51 15.37
C ALA A 284 19.81 -5.73 13.88
N THR A 285 21.08 -5.99 13.53
CA THR A 285 21.50 -6.26 12.14
C THR A 285 20.98 -7.63 11.69
N ASP A 286 21.13 -8.66 12.52
CA ASP A 286 20.68 -10.02 12.22
C ASP A 286 19.16 -10.04 11.97
N ALA A 287 18.37 -9.40 12.83
CA ALA A 287 16.92 -9.30 12.66
C ALA A 287 16.51 -8.52 11.39
N TYR A 288 17.25 -7.47 11.04
CA TYR A 288 16.98 -6.66 9.84
C TYR A 288 17.29 -7.42 8.54
N GLU A 289 18.41 -8.14 8.49
CA GLU A 289 18.78 -8.95 7.34
C GLU A 289 17.96 -10.27 7.25
N GLU A 290 17.51 -10.83 8.38
CA GLU A 290 16.53 -11.94 8.41
C GLU A 290 15.18 -11.50 7.80
N ALA A 291 14.75 -10.26 8.06
CA ALA A 291 13.57 -9.69 7.41
C ALA A 291 13.79 -9.50 5.90
N ARG A 292 15.00 -9.11 5.48
CA ARG A 292 15.36 -9.01 4.06
C ARG A 292 15.35 -10.38 3.36
N ASP A 293 15.88 -11.43 3.98
CA ASP A 293 15.79 -12.79 3.45
C ASP A 293 14.35 -13.31 3.43
N THR A 294 13.55 -12.98 4.44
CA THR A 294 12.12 -13.32 4.45
C THR A 294 11.38 -12.68 3.27
N VAL A 295 11.62 -11.38 2.99
CA VAL A 295 11.09 -10.72 1.79
C VAL A 295 11.58 -11.42 0.51
N ARG A 296 12.88 -11.71 0.42
CA ARG A 296 13.48 -12.39 -0.74
C ARG A 296 12.79 -13.71 -1.02
N ARG A 297 12.63 -14.57 0.00
CA ARG A 297 11.93 -15.87 -0.13
C ARG A 297 10.48 -15.67 -0.56
N PHE A 298 9.76 -14.75 0.09
CA PHE A 298 8.32 -14.56 -0.10
C PHE A 298 7.95 -14.20 -1.54
N ILE A 299 8.81 -13.45 -2.24
CA ILE A 299 8.61 -13.07 -3.65
C ILE A 299 9.41 -13.91 -4.65
N GLY A 300 10.08 -14.99 -4.20
CA GLY A 300 10.92 -15.82 -5.07
C GLY A 300 12.19 -15.15 -5.62
N ALA A 301 12.71 -14.09 -5.00
CA ALA A 301 13.92 -13.41 -5.46
C ALA A 301 15.19 -14.25 -5.28
N SER A 302 16.17 -14.04 -6.16
CA SER A 302 17.38 -14.87 -6.21
C SER A 302 18.38 -14.54 -5.09
N LYS A 303 18.46 -13.26 -4.73
CA LYS A 303 19.48 -12.68 -3.84
C LYS A 303 18.87 -11.67 -2.88
N THR A 304 19.44 -11.51 -1.68
CA THR A 304 18.97 -10.49 -0.73
C THR A 304 19.37 -9.09 -1.16
N GLU A 305 20.45 -8.96 -1.94
CA GLU A 305 20.92 -7.70 -2.52
C GLU A 305 19.95 -7.10 -3.56
N GLU A 306 19.01 -7.91 -4.08
CA GLU A 306 17.92 -7.46 -4.95
C GLU A 306 16.77 -6.79 -4.18
N ILE A 307 16.78 -6.84 -2.84
CA ILE A 307 15.72 -6.32 -1.97
C ILE A 307 16.17 -5.01 -1.29
N ILE A 308 15.52 -3.90 -1.65
CA ILE A 308 15.75 -2.58 -1.06
C ILE A 308 14.54 -2.20 -0.19
N PHE A 309 14.79 -1.84 1.07
CA PHE A 309 13.78 -1.28 1.96
C PHE A 309 13.59 0.23 1.71
N VAL A 310 12.32 0.63 1.64
CA VAL A 310 11.86 2.02 1.48
C VAL A 310 10.63 2.26 2.37
N ARG A 311 10.06 3.47 2.40
CA ARG A 311 8.85 3.79 3.17
C ARG A 311 7.55 3.17 2.62
N GLY A 312 7.55 2.70 1.36
CA GLY A 312 6.37 2.13 0.68
C GLY A 312 6.52 2.11 -0.84
N THR A 313 5.56 1.49 -1.54
CA THR A 313 5.48 1.41 -3.02
C THR A 313 5.78 2.75 -3.70
N THR A 314 5.17 3.85 -3.24
CA THR A 314 5.37 5.18 -3.81
C THR A 314 6.82 5.62 -3.80
N GLU A 315 7.56 5.30 -2.73
CA GLU A 315 8.97 5.66 -2.64
C GLU A 315 9.85 4.77 -3.52
N ALA A 316 9.54 3.47 -3.60
CA ALA A 316 10.20 2.55 -4.53
C ALA A 316 10.06 3.00 -6.01
N ILE A 317 8.86 3.42 -6.42
CA ILE A 317 8.62 3.95 -7.78
C ILE A 317 9.40 5.26 -7.99
N ASN A 318 9.44 6.15 -7.00
CA ASN A 318 10.21 7.40 -7.11
C ASN A 318 11.73 7.15 -7.17
N LEU A 319 12.25 6.13 -6.45
CA LEU A 319 13.64 5.69 -6.57
C LEU A 319 13.96 5.27 -8.01
N VAL A 320 13.14 4.38 -8.60
CA VAL A 320 13.34 3.93 -9.99
C VAL A 320 13.20 5.09 -10.98
N ALA A 321 12.17 5.93 -10.85
CA ALA A 321 11.97 7.09 -11.73
C ALA A 321 13.12 8.09 -11.64
N TYR A 322 13.57 8.44 -10.43
CA TYR A 322 14.61 9.44 -10.24
C TYR A 322 16.00 8.91 -10.60
N ALA A 323 16.39 7.74 -10.10
CA ALA A 323 17.75 7.23 -10.28
C ALA A 323 17.93 6.53 -11.62
N TRP A 324 17.15 5.47 -11.89
CA TRP A 324 17.26 4.74 -13.16
C TRP A 324 16.72 5.61 -14.30
N GLY A 325 15.51 6.16 -14.14
CA GLY A 325 14.83 6.93 -15.17
C GLY A 325 15.63 8.13 -15.66
N SER A 326 16.10 9.02 -14.77
CA SER A 326 16.86 10.22 -15.18
C SER A 326 18.20 9.92 -15.85
N LYS A 327 18.74 8.70 -15.70
CA LYS A 327 19.96 8.25 -16.39
C LYS A 327 19.67 7.69 -17.79
N HIS A 328 18.51 7.05 -17.97
CA HIS A 328 18.22 6.19 -19.12
C HIS A 328 17.14 6.72 -20.07
N LEU A 329 16.39 7.76 -19.70
CA LEU A 329 15.32 8.36 -20.49
C LEU A 329 15.69 9.78 -20.97
N GLY A 330 15.48 10.05 -22.25
CA GLY A 330 15.69 11.36 -22.87
C GLY A 330 14.57 11.78 -23.84
N PRO A 331 14.81 12.85 -24.62
CA PRO A 331 13.78 13.43 -25.49
C PRO A 331 13.25 12.44 -26.54
N GLY A 332 11.96 12.12 -26.44
CA GLY A 332 11.27 11.23 -27.37
C GLY A 332 11.51 9.73 -27.17
N ASP A 333 12.17 9.32 -26.08
CA ASP A 333 12.02 7.97 -25.51
C ASP A 333 10.62 7.83 -24.90
N GLU A 334 10.13 6.60 -24.73
CA GLU A 334 8.75 6.32 -24.36
C GLU A 334 8.65 5.52 -23.06
N ILE A 335 7.74 5.95 -22.19
CA ILE A 335 7.28 5.26 -20.98
C ILE A 335 5.85 4.80 -21.24
N VAL A 336 5.57 3.49 -21.13
CA VAL A 336 4.20 2.95 -21.29
C VAL A 336 3.64 2.56 -19.93
N ILE A 337 2.49 3.12 -19.58
CA ILE A 337 1.68 2.77 -18.40
C ILE A 337 0.29 2.28 -18.82
N THR A 338 -0.53 1.81 -17.89
CA THR A 338 -1.94 1.46 -18.18
C THR A 338 -2.92 2.53 -17.68
N HIS A 339 -4.20 2.44 -18.05
CA HIS A 339 -5.23 3.24 -17.38
C HIS A 339 -5.44 2.85 -15.90
N LEU A 340 -5.11 1.60 -15.51
CA LEU A 340 -5.39 1.03 -14.20
C LEU A 340 -4.46 1.52 -13.08
N GLU A 341 -3.45 2.33 -13.41
CA GLU A 341 -2.43 2.76 -12.47
C GLU A 341 -2.97 3.59 -11.30
N HIS A 342 -2.45 3.28 -10.12
CA HIS A 342 -2.52 4.16 -8.96
C HIS A 342 -1.67 5.43 -9.21
N HIS A 343 -2.04 6.59 -8.65
CA HIS A 343 -1.33 7.86 -8.84
C HIS A 343 0.19 7.77 -8.54
N ALA A 344 0.58 6.89 -7.61
CA ALA A 344 2.00 6.62 -7.30
C ALA A 344 2.78 6.03 -8.49
N ASN A 345 2.12 5.32 -9.40
CA ASN A 345 2.68 4.78 -10.65
C ASN A 345 2.28 5.63 -11.88
N ILE A 346 1.95 6.92 -11.68
CA ILE A 346 1.66 7.89 -12.73
C ILE A 346 2.52 9.14 -12.55
N VAL A 347 2.41 9.78 -11.39
CA VAL A 347 3.00 11.11 -11.12
C VAL A 347 4.53 11.12 -11.24
N PRO A 348 5.29 10.11 -10.77
CA PRO A 348 6.74 10.08 -10.95
C PRO A 348 7.16 10.07 -12.43
N TRP A 349 6.43 9.32 -13.27
CA TRP A 349 6.67 9.26 -14.71
C TRP A 349 6.30 10.56 -15.42
N GLN A 350 5.25 11.25 -14.97
CA GLN A 350 4.89 12.58 -15.48
C GLN A 350 5.97 13.63 -15.15
N ILE A 351 6.49 13.63 -13.91
CA ILE A 351 7.58 14.53 -13.50
C ILE A 351 8.84 14.23 -14.31
N LEU A 352 9.21 12.95 -14.45
CA LEU A 352 10.37 12.53 -15.23
C LEU A 352 10.22 12.89 -16.73
N SER A 353 9.04 12.68 -17.31
CA SER A 353 8.69 13.09 -18.68
C SER A 353 8.89 14.59 -18.90
N GLN A 354 8.44 15.43 -17.96
CA GLN A 354 8.63 16.88 -18.00
C GLN A 354 10.11 17.31 -17.89
N GLN A 355 10.93 16.55 -17.15
CA GLN A 355 12.35 16.83 -16.95
C GLN A 355 13.24 16.35 -18.12
N THR A 356 12.91 15.22 -18.73
CA THR A 356 13.74 14.53 -19.73
C THR A 356 13.27 14.74 -21.17
N GLY A 357 12.00 15.11 -21.38
CA GLY A 357 11.36 15.09 -22.68
C GLY A 357 10.90 13.70 -23.14
N ALA A 358 10.95 12.69 -22.28
CA ALA A 358 10.34 11.39 -22.55
C ALA A 358 8.81 11.51 -22.68
N ILE A 359 8.20 10.61 -23.45
CA ILE A 359 6.77 10.62 -23.79
C ILE A 359 6.05 9.54 -22.97
N LEU A 360 5.03 9.94 -22.20
CA LEU A 360 4.16 9.01 -21.48
C LEU A 360 3.02 8.54 -22.39
N LYS A 361 2.93 7.23 -22.62
CA LYS A 361 1.85 6.53 -23.33
C LYS A 361 0.99 5.75 -22.34
N VAL A 362 -0.31 5.62 -22.62
CA VAL A 362 -1.27 4.97 -21.70
C VAL A 362 -2.08 3.90 -22.43
N ALA A 363 -1.93 2.65 -22.02
CA ALA A 363 -2.65 1.51 -22.57
C ALA A 363 -4.12 1.49 -22.13
N PRO A 364 -5.07 1.24 -23.04
CA PRO A 364 -6.50 1.30 -22.75
C PRO A 364 -7.05 0.05 -22.08
N VAL A 365 -8.26 0.20 -21.53
CA VAL A 365 -9.08 -0.88 -20.98
C VAL A 365 -10.46 -0.86 -21.63
N ASP A 366 -11.13 -2.00 -21.63
CA ASP A 366 -12.56 -2.07 -21.94
C ASP A 366 -13.42 -1.48 -20.80
N ASP A 367 -14.74 -1.47 -20.99
CA ASP A 367 -15.68 -0.91 -19.99
C ASP A 367 -15.89 -1.82 -18.77
N ALA A 368 -15.46 -3.09 -18.84
CA ALA A 368 -15.39 -3.99 -17.69
C ALA A 368 -14.12 -3.74 -16.84
N GLY A 369 -13.08 -3.14 -17.44
CA GLY A 369 -11.79 -2.86 -16.82
C GLY A 369 -10.70 -3.88 -17.13
N ASN A 370 -10.86 -4.74 -18.15
CA ASN A 370 -9.80 -5.62 -18.65
C ASN A 370 -8.78 -4.82 -19.46
N LEU A 371 -7.49 -5.14 -19.34
CA LEU A 371 -6.43 -4.54 -20.16
C LEU A 371 -6.56 -5.01 -21.62
N LEU A 372 -6.65 -4.07 -22.56
CA LEU A 372 -6.71 -4.36 -23.99
C LEU A 372 -5.29 -4.70 -24.50
N LEU A 373 -4.90 -5.96 -24.32
CA LEU A 373 -3.51 -6.41 -24.49
C LEU A 373 -2.94 -6.18 -25.91
N SER A 374 -3.76 -6.25 -26.95
CA SER A 374 -3.34 -5.91 -28.32
C SER A 374 -3.00 -4.43 -28.45
N GLU A 375 -3.85 -3.54 -27.92
CA GLU A 375 -3.61 -2.10 -27.92
C GLU A 375 -2.46 -1.70 -26.98
N PHE A 376 -2.18 -2.49 -25.95
CA PHE A 376 -0.94 -2.38 -25.17
C PHE A 376 0.29 -2.73 -26.01
N GLU A 377 0.27 -3.83 -26.79
CA GLU A 377 1.39 -4.20 -27.66
C GLU A 377 1.62 -3.17 -28.78
N ASP A 378 0.56 -2.61 -29.37
CA ASP A 378 0.63 -1.53 -30.39
C ASP A 378 1.30 -0.24 -29.89
N LEU A 379 1.37 0.00 -28.58
CA LEU A 379 2.07 1.14 -27.99
C LEU A 379 3.59 0.92 -27.88
N LEU A 380 4.06 -0.33 -27.94
CA LEU A 380 5.46 -0.70 -27.76
C LEU A 380 6.28 -0.56 -29.05
N GLY A 381 7.55 -0.20 -28.92
CA GLY A 381 8.46 -0.10 -30.05
C GLY A 381 9.90 0.21 -29.64
N PRO A 382 10.83 0.45 -30.60
CA PRO A 382 12.25 0.69 -30.32
C PRO A 382 12.56 1.90 -29.42
N LYS A 383 11.59 2.80 -29.26
CA LYS A 383 11.64 3.97 -28.38
C LYS A 383 11.16 3.69 -26.96
N THR A 384 10.42 2.60 -26.73
CA THR A 384 9.98 2.22 -25.39
C THR A 384 11.18 1.80 -24.58
N LYS A 385 11.46 2.52 -23.49
CA LYS A 385 12.56 2.21 -22.56
C LYS A 385 12.06 1.68 -21.23
N LEU A 386 10.83 2.02 -20.87
CA LEU A 386 10.20 1.59 -19.63
C LEU A 386 8.73 1.23 -19.87
N VAL A 387 8.31 0.09 -19.33
CA VAL A 387 6.91 -0.23 -19.06
C VAL A 387 6.73 -0.17 -17.54
N ALA A 388 5.69 0.50 -17.05
CA ALA A 388 5.33 0.48 -15.63
C ALA A 388 3.84 0.17 -15.49
N ALA A 389 3.50 -0.98 -14.91
CA ALA A 389 2.14 -1.49 -14.88
C ALA A 389 1.75 -2.02 -13.50
N THR A 390 0.50 -1.81 -13.10
CA THR A 390 -0.05 -2.46 -11.90
C THR A 390 -0.30 -3.94 -12.14
N HIS A 391 0.01 -4.80 -11.16
CA HIS A 391 -0.36 -6.22 -11.19
C HIS A 391 -1.84 -6.41 -10.86
N VAL A 392 -2.36 -5.63 -9.90
CA VAL A 392 -3.76 -5.66 -9.46
C VAL A 392 -4.26 -4.24 -9.21
N SER A 393 -5.31 -3.83 -9.93
CA SER A 393 -5.87 -2.48 -9.80
C SER A 393 -6.51 -2.26 -8.43
N ASN A 394 -6.06 -1.23 -7.70
CA ASN A 394 -6.62 -0.91 -6.38
C ASN A 394 -8.04 -0.33 -6.40
N ALA A 395 -8.51 0.09 -7.57
CA ALA A 395 -9.83 0.69 -7.76
C ALA A 395 -10.83 -0.31 -8.36
N LEU A 396 -10.40 -1.11 -9.34
CA LEU A 396 -11.29 -2.05 -10.05
C LEU A 396 -11.16 -3.50 -9.56
N GLY A 397 -10.05 -3.88 -8.93
CA GLY A 397 -9.73 -5.27 -8.62
C GLY A 397 -9.14 -6.08 -9.78
N THR A 398 -9.16 -5.57 -11.01
CA THR A 398 -8.59 -6.23 -12.21
C THR A 398 -7.18 -6.76 -11.94
N VAL A 399 -6.98 -8.06 -12.14
CA VAL A 399 -5.65 -8.68 -12.23
C VAL A 399 -5.14 -8.49 -13.66
N THR A 400 -3.96 -7.90 -13.84
CA THR A 400 -3.36 -7.75 -15.18
C THR A 400 -2.53 -8.99 -15.53
N PRO A 401 -2.37 -9.31 -16.83
CA PRO A 401 -1.52 -10.42 -17.26
C PRO A 401 -0.03 -10.02 -17.15
N ALA A 402 0.46 -9.79 -15.93
CA ALA A 402 1.75 -9.14 -15.66
C ALA A 402 2.94 -9.87 -16.30
N LYS A 403 2.96 -11.20 -16.29
CA LYS A 403 3.97 -11.99 -17.02
C LYS A 403 3.99 -11.67 -18.52
N LYS A 404 2.82 -11.49 -19.12
CA LYS A 404 2.72 -11.12 -20.54
C LYS A 404 3.15 -9.67 -20.80
N ILE A 405 2.85 -8.76 -19.88
CA ILE A 405 3.33 -7.37 -19.91
C ILE A 405 4.88 -7.35 -19.86
N VAL A 406 5.49 -8.17 -19.00
CA VAL A 406 6.96 -8.31 -18.92
C VAL A 406 7.55 -8.86 -20.22
N GLU A 407 7.04 -10.00 -20.71
CA GLU A 407 7.48 -10.61 -21.99
C GLU A 407 7.44 -9.61 -23.16
N LEU A 408 6.37 -8.81 -23.24
CA LEU A 408 6.18 -7.81 -24.28
C LEU A 408 7.12 -6.62 -24.10
N GLY A 409 7.29 -6.09 -22.89
CA GLY A 409 8.26 -5.02 -22.62
C GLY A 409 9.69 -5.43 -23.01
N HIS A 410 10.12 -6.64 -22.61
CA HIS A 410 11.43 -7.19 -22.95
C HIS A 410 11.62 -7.44 -24.44
N ARG A 411 10.58 -7.86 -25.17
CA ARG A 411 10.60 -8.04 -26.64
C ARG A 411 11.04 -6.76 -27.38
N TYR A 412 10.70 -5.59 -26.85
CA TYR A 412 11.09 -4.29 -27.41
C TYR A 412 12.30 -3.64 -26.71
N GLY A 413 12.93 -4.33 -25.76
CA GLY A 413 14.12 -3.87 -25.05
C GLY A 413 13.84 -2.86 -23.92
N ALA A 414 12.61 -2.76 -23.45
CA ALA A 414 12.24 -1.93 -22.31
C ALA A 414 12.49 -2.65 -20.98
N ARG A 415 12.85 -1.91 -19.93
CA ARG A 415 12.73 -2.39 -18.53
C ARG A 415 11.25 -2.42 -18.13
N VAL A 416 10.88 -3.31 -17.21
CA VAL A 416 9.50 -3.46 -16.73
C VAL A 416 9.41 -3.37 -15.21
N LEU A 417 8.64 -2.38 -14.73
CA LEU A 417 8.27 -2.22 -13.33
C LEU A 417 6.84 -2.71 -13.10
N ILE A 418 6.65 -3.57 -12.09
CA ILE A 418 5.34 -4.08 -11.68
C ILE A 418 4.94 -3.51 -10.31
N ASP A 419 3.86 -2.72 -10.26
CA ASP A 419 3.23 -2.30 -9.00
C ASP A 419 2.40 -3.46 -8.42
N ALA A 420 3.02 -4.16 -7.47
CA ALA A 420 2.49 -5.31 -6.77
C ALA A 420 1.78 -4.94 -5.46
N ALA A 421 1.52 -3.65 -5.19
CA ALA A 421 0.96 -3.20 -3.92
C ALA A 421 -0.41 -3.79 -3.57
N GLN A 422 -1.15 -4.34 -4.54
CA GLN A 422 -2.40 -5.09 -4.30
C GLN A 422 -2.32 -6.56 -4.73
N SER A 423 -1.26 -7.02 -5.42
CA SER A 423 -1.10 -8.46 -5.66
C SER A 423 -0.44 -9.15 -4.46
N ILE A 424 0.52 -8.47 -3.80
CA ILE A 424 1.31 -9.07 -2.72
C ILE A 424 0.48 -9.71 -1.58
N PRO A 425 -0.68 -9.17 -1.13
CA PRO A 425 -1.44 -9.78 -0.05
C PRO A 425 -2.50 -10.79 -0.52
N HIS A 426 -2.77 -10.89 -1.83
CA HIS A 426 -3.93 -11.60 -2.38
C HIS A 426 -3.56 -12.79 -3.28
N MET A 427 -2.31 -12.90 -3.74
CA MET A 427 -1.85 -13.97 -4.63
C MET A 427 -0.34 -14.25 -4.50
N PRO A 428 0.13 -15.49 -4.78
CA PRO A 428 1.56 -15.79 -4.82
C PRO A 428 2.27 -14.97 -5.91
N ILE A 429 3.55 -14.63 -5.65
CA ILE A 429 4.42 -13.92 -6.58
C ILE A 429 5.79 -14.61 -6.60
N ASP A 430 6.26 -14.97 -7.79
CA ASP A 430 7.64 -15.34 -8.04
C ASP A 430 8.21 -14.35 -9.06
N VAL A 431 9.17 -13.51 -8.64
CA VAL A 431 9.78 -12.49 -9.51
C VAL A 431 10.67 -13.08 -10.59
N GLN A 432 11.20 -14.30 -10.42
CA GLN A 432 11.99 -14.99 -11.43
C GLN A 432 11.09 -15.59 -12.51
N ASP A 433 9.94 -16.18 -12.15
CA ASP A 433 8.95 -16.66 -13.13
C ASP A 433 8.22 -15.49 -13.83
N LEU A 434 7.94 -14.41 -13.09
CA LEU A 434 7.37 -13.18 -13.64
C LEU A 434 8.35 -12.44 -14.57
N GLY A 435 9.65 -12.52 -14.28
CA GLY A 435 10.75 -11.92 -15.05
C GLY A 435 10.94 -10.41 -14.88
N ALA A 436 10.16 -9.73 -14.04
CA ALA A 436 10.16 -8.27 -13.92
C ALA A 436 11.56 -7.70 -13.59
N ASP A 437 11.91 -6.55 -14.15
CA ASP A 437 13.16 -5.85 -13.79
C ASP A 437 13.04 -5.14 -12.44
N PHE A 438 11.83 -4.67 -12.10
CA PHE A 438 11.49 -4.10 -10.80
C PHE A 438 10.10 -4.58 -10.34
N LEU A 439 9.94 -4.84 -9.05
CA LEU A 439 8.64 -5.10 -8.43
C LEU A 439 8.54 -4.35 -7.09
N VAL A 440 7.39 -3.72 -6.84
CA VAL A 440 7.24 -2.77 -5.72
C VAL A 440 6.01 -3.06 -4.87
N PHE A 441 6.15 -3.00 -3.53
CA PHE A 441 5.01 -3.15 -2.61
C PHE A 441 5.18 -2.41 -1.27
N SER A 442 4.09 -2.31 -0.50
CA SER A 442 4.01 -1.63 0.80
C SER A 442 3.64 -2.61 1.90
N GLY A 443 4.38 -2.61 3.02
CA GLY A 443 4.12 -3.51 4.16
C GLY A 443 2.74 -3.32 4.78
N HIS A 444 2.24 -2.09 4.84
CA HIS A 444 0.93 -1.78 5.44
C HIS A 444 -0.29 -2.38 4.70
N LYS A 445 -0.10 -2.93 3.50
CA LYS A 445 -1.12 -3.66 2.73
C LYS A 445 -1.04 -5.18 2.88
N ILE A 446 0.04 -5.71 3.45
CA ILE A 446 0.23 -7.14 3.72
C ILE A 446 0.41 -7.37 5.22
N VAL A 447 -0.57 -6.89 5.99
CA VAL A 447 -0.67 -7.01 7.46
C VAL A 447 0.53 -6.53 8.30
N GLY A 448 1.54 -5.95 7.65
CA GLY A 448 2.73 -5.38 8.27
C GLY A 448 2.58 -3.91 8.66
N PRO A 449 3.63 -3.33 9.28
CA PRO A 449 3.60 -1.96 9.78
C PRO A 449 3.49 -0.90 8.66
N THR A 450 3.14 0.32 9.09
CA THR A 450 3.25 1.53 8.26
C THR A 450 4.70 1.93 8.07
N GLY A 451 5.00 2.79 7.09
CA GLY A 451 6.33 3.38 6.97
C GLY A 451 7.43 2.44 6.46
N ILE A 452 7.07 1.24 5.99
CA ILE A 452 7.95 0.29 5.32
C ILE A 452 7.31 -0.27 4.04
N GLY A 453 8.15 -0.55 3.07
CA GLY A 453 7.85 -1.23 1.81
C GLY A 453 9.15 -1.64 1.12
N VAL A 454 9.00 -2.22 -0.06
CA VAL A 454 10.07 -2.92 -0.75
C VAL A 454 10.10 -2.49 -2.22
N LEU A 455 11.33 -2.27 -2.71
CA LEU A 455 11.70 -2.39 -4.11
C LEU A 455 12.48 -3.69 -4.28
N TYR A 456 11.92 -4.65 -5.00
CA TYR A 456 12.74 -5.64 -5.70
C TYR A 456 13.29 -5.00 -6.97
N GLY A 457 14.57 -5.18 -7.24
CA GLY A 457 15.15 -4.91 -8.54
C GLY A 457 16.10 -6.02 -8.94
N ARG A 458 16.03 -6.46 -10.21
CA ARG A 458 16.94 -7.48 -10.72
C ARG A 458 18.38 -6.97 -10.71
N GLU A 459 19.34 -7.85 -10.42
CA GLU A 459 20.76 -7.50 -10.23
C GLU A 459 21.34 -6.57 -11.31
N ASP A 460 21.05 -6.81 -12.59
CA ASP A 460 21.50 -5.99 -13.72
C ASP A 460 20.85 -4.59 -13.74
N ALA A 461 19.54 -4.52 -13.49
CA ALA A 461 18.82 -3.25 -13.39
C ALA A 461 19.29 -2.41 -12.19
N LEU A 462 19.57 -3.04 -11.04
CA LEU A 462 20.15 -2.36 -9.88
C LEU A 462 21.60 -1.95 -10.09
N ALA A 463 22.41 -2.71 -10.82
CA ALA A 463 23.77 -2.34 -11.18
C ALA A 463 23.80 -1.10 -12.09
N GLU A 464 22.88 -1.02 -13.06
CA GLU A 464 22.71 0.14 -13.94
C GLU A 464 22.20 1.39 -13.20
N THR A 465 21.43 1.23 -12.13
CA THR A 465 20.81 2.33 -11.40
C THR A 465 21.85 3.10 -10.54
N PRO A 466 22.03 4.43 -10.71
CA PRO A 466 22.90 5.25 -9.86
C PRO A 466 22.31 5.41 -8.43
N PRO A 467 23.05 5.94 -7.45
CA PRO A 467 22.47 6.26 -6.15
C PRO A 467 21.31 7.25 -6.25
N TRP A 468 20.38 7.15 -5.31
CA TRP A 468 19.21 8.03 -5.24
C TRP A 468 19.34 9.07 -4.12
N GLN A 469 19.20 8.66 -2.86
CA GLN A 469 19.50 9.50 -1.70
C GLN A 469 20.98 9.37 -1.33
N GLY A 470 21.61 10.49 -0.93
CA GLY A 470 23.00 10.52 -0.48
C GLY A 470 23.10 10.73 1.02
N GLY A 471 24.00 10.00 1.69
CA GLY A 471 24.21 10.14 3.13
C GLY A 471 25.11 9.06 3.71
N GLY A 472 25.02 8.85 5.02
CA GLY A 472 25.64 7.69 5.68
C GLY A 472 25.05 6.36 5.18
N ASN A 473 25.67 5.26 5.59
CA ASN A 473 25.34 3.88 5.22
C ASN A 473 25.57 3.50 3.74
N MET A 474 25.11 4.30 2.79
CA MET A 474 25.21 4.01 1.35
C MET A 474 26.60 4.24 0.72
N ILE A 475 27.52 4.85 1.47
CA ILE A 475 28.91 5.09 1.08
C ILE A 475 29.84 3.92 1.42
N ALA A 476 30.86 3.72 0.58
CA ALA A 476 32.02 2.88 0.83
C ALA A 476 33.25 3.69 1.28
N ASP A 477 33.42 4.90 0.73
CA ASP A 477 34.49 5.85 1.08
C ASP A 477 34.02 7.30 0.84
N VAL A 478 34.50 8.26 1.63
CA VAL A 478 34.15 9.68 1.51
C VAL A 478 35.37 10.55 1.79
N THR A 479 35.76 11.36 0.81
CA THR A 479 36.69 12.48 0.97
C THR A 479 35.96 13.81 0.71
N LEU A 480 36.64 14.95 0.82
CA LEU A 480 36.03 16.25 0.52
C LEU A 480 35.81 16.45 -0.99
N GLU A 481 36.55 15.72 -1.82
CA GLU A 481 36.56 15.84 -3.28
C GLU A 481 35.67 14.81 -3.98
N ARG A 482 35.41 13.65 -3.35
CA ARG A 482 34.66 12.54 -3.95
C ARG A 482 34.02 11.61 -2.91
N SER A 483 33.07 10.80 -3.37
CA SER A 483 32.56 9.65 -2.61
C SER A 483 32.54 8.40 -3.50
N LEU A 484 32.79 7.25 -2.87
CA LEU A 484 32.56 5.93 -3.46
C LEU A 484 31.34 5.32 -2.78
N TYR A 485 30.49 4.62 -3.54
CA TYR A 485 29.24 4.05 -3.06
C TYR A 485 29.36 2.53 -2.85
N GLN A 486 28.52 1.98 -1.98
CA GLN A 486 28.41 0.52 -1.84
C GLN A 486 27.68 -0.11 -3.03
N GLY A 487 27.66 -1.44 -3.07
CA GLY A 487 26.73 -2.19 -3.92
C GLY A 487 25.28 -2.14 -3.39
N PRO A 488 24.31 -2.65 -4.16
CA PRO A 488 22.99 -2.99 -3.63
C PRO A 488 23.09 -3.99 -2.45
N PRO A 489 22.17 -3.95 -1.47
CA PRO A 489 21.04 -3.02 -1.39
C PRO A 489 21.45 -1.66 -0.82
N ASN A 490 22.53 -1.62 -0.02
CA ASN A 490 22.99 -0.47 0.76
C ASN A 490 23.17 0.83 -0.04
N LYS A 491 23.56 0.74 -1.32
CA LYS A 491 23.62 1.89 -2.27
C LYS A 491 22.35 2.76 -2.28
N PHE A 492 21.21 2.19 -1.93
CA PHE A 492 19.90 2.82 -1.95
C PHE A 492 19.31 3.12 -0.56
N GLU A 493 19.92 2.59 0.50
CA GLU A 493 19.45 2.70 1.90
C GLU A 493 20.29 3.75 2.65
N ALA A 494 20.07 5.02 2.30
CA ALA A 494 20.81 6.15 2.86
C ALA A 494 20.36 6.51 4.28
N GLY A 495 21.33 6.71 5.18
CA GLY A 495 21.07 7.04 6.58
C GLY A 495 20.71 5.82 7.44
N THR A 496 20.00 6.05 8.55
CA THR A 496 19.44 4.98 9.37
C THR A 496 18.06 4.62 8.80
N GLY A 497 17.90 3.38 8.32
CA GLY A 497 16.64 2.89 7.77
C GLY A 497 15.56 2.67 8.84
N ASN A 498 14.36 2.26 8.40
CA ASN A 498 13.27 1.92 9.31
C ASN A 498 13.39 0.48 9.82
N ILE A 499 14.35 0.28 10.75
CA ILE A 499 14.82 -1.05 11.18
C ILE A 499 13.68 -1.89 11.78
N ALA A 500 12.97 -1.35 12.77
CA ALA A 500 11.92 -2.08 13.47
C ALA A 500 10.76 -2.47 12.55
N ASP A 501 10.34 -1.58 11.65
CA ASP A 501 9.23 -1.86 10.75
C ASP A 501 9.62 -2.86 9.64
N ALA A 502 10.89 -2.89 9.21
CA ALA A 502 11.40 -3.98 8.37
C ALA A 502 11.30 -5.34 9.09
N VAL A 503 11.72 -5.39 10.37
CA VAL A 503 11.58 -6.58 11.23
C VAL A 503 10.10 -6.99 11.40
N GLY A 504 9.21 -6.02 11.61
CA GLY A 504 7.76 -6.24 11.68
C GLY A 504 7.15 -6.70 10.35
N LEU A 505 7.67 -6.24 9.21
CA LEU A 505 7.29 -6.72 7.87
C LEU A 505 7.73 -8.17 7.67
N GLY A 506 8.93 -8.55 8.11
CA GLY A 506 9.38 -9.95 8.11
C GLY A 506 8.39 -10.87 8.83
N GLU A 507 7.93 -10.49 10.03
CA GLU A 507 6.93 -11.29 10.75
C GLU A 507 5.54 -11.26 10.08
N ALA A 508 5.16 -10.16 9.43
CA ALA A 508 3.91 -10.08 8.67
C ALA A 508 3.90 -11.03 7.47
N LEU A 509 5.00 -11.11 6.73
CA LEU A 509 5.17 -12.08 5.64
C LEU A 509 5.14 -13.52 6.18
N ARG A 510 5.84 -13.81 7.29
CA ARG A 510 5.76 -15.13 7.94
C ARG A 510 4.36 -15.49 8.43
N TYR A 511 3.59 -14.52 8.90
CA TYR A 511 2.19 -14.74 9.25
C TYR A 511 1.38 -15.17 8.01
N VAL A 512 1.55 -14.50 6.88
CA VAL A 512 0.91 -14.87 5.61
C VAL A 512 1.40 -16.23 5.10
N GLU A 513 2.69 -16.55 5.20
CA GLU A 513 3.24 -17.88 4.88
C GLU A 513 2.60 -18.99 5.74
N ARG A 514 2.39 -18.76 7.04
CA ARG A 514 1.74 -19.73 7.95
C ARG A 514 0.27 -19.97 7.64
N VAL A 515 -0.46 -18.94 7.19
CA VAL A 515 -1.86 -19.07 6.76
C VAL A 515 -1.93 -19.74 5.37
N GLY A 516 -0.97 -19.45 4.49
CA GLY A 516 -0.88 -19.93 3.12
C GLY A 516 -1.51 -18.95 2.13
N ILE A 517 -0.71 -18.37 1.23
CA ILE A 517 -1.16 -17.31 0.30
C ILE A 517 -2.19 -17.84 -0.72
N GLU A 518 -2.10 -19.11 -1.11
CA GLU A 518 -3.05 -19.78 -1.99
C GLU A 518 -4.40 -20.00 -1.30
N ARG A 519 -4.39 -20.27 0.01
CA ARG A 519 -5.61 -20.41 0.81
C ARG A 519 -6.28 -19.05 1.02
N ILE A 520 -5.49 -18.01 1.25
CA ILE A 520 -5.93 -16.61 1.28
C ILE A 520 -6.59 -16.24 -0.05
N ALA A 521 -5.92 -16.48 -1.17
CA ALA A 521 -6.44 -16.21 -2.52
C ALA A 521 -7.79 -16.89 -2.77
N ALA A 522 -7.89 -18.20 -2.48
CA ALA A 522 -9.12 -18.97 -2.66
C ALA A 522 -10.27 -18.50 -1.77
N TYR A 523 -9.99 -18.17 -0.50
CA TYR A 523 -11.00 -17.68 0.44
C TYR A 523 -11.50 -16.27 0.06
N GLU A 524 -10.59 -15.37 -0.30
CA GLU A 524 -10.94 -14.01 -0.73
C GLU A 524 -11.70 -13.99 -2.06
N HIS A 525 -11.39 -14.91 -2.98
CA HIS A 525 -12.17 -15.10 -4.20
C HIS A 525 -13.60 -15.56 -3.87
N ALA A 526 -13.77 -16.51 -2.95
CA ALA A 526 -15.09 -16.94 -2.49
C ALA A 526 -15.91 -15.79 -1.83
N LEU A 527 -15.26 -14.90 -1.07
CA LEU A 527 -15.89 -13.67 -0.54
C LEU A 527 -16.36 -12.75 -1.67
N LEU A 528 -15.54 -12.56 -2.71
CA LEU A 528 -15.88 -11.73 -3.87
C LEU A 528 -17.05 -12.32 -4.68
N ASP A 529 -17.03 -13.63 -4.96
CA ASP A 529 -18.10 -14.36 -5.65
C ASP A 529 -19.41 -14.35 -4.88
N TYR A 530 -19.35 -14.38 -3.55
CA TYR A 530 -20.55 -14.27 -2.71
C TYR A 530 -21.14 -12.85 -2.74
N ALA A 531 -20.29 -11.83 -2.63
CA ALA A 531 -20.70 -10.42 -2.55
C ALA A 531 -21.16 -9.81 -3.88
N THR A 532 -20.48 -10.15 -4.98
CA THR A 532 -20.67 -9.52 -6.29
C THR A 532 -22.12 -9.61 -6.83
N PRO A 533 -22.77 -10.78 -6.93
CA PRO A 533 -24.14 -10.87 -7.41
C PRO A 533 -25.14 -10.21 -6.44
N ARG A 534 -24.96 -10.40 -5.12
CA ARG A 534 -25.82 -9.80 -4.08
C ARG A 534 -25.82 -8.28 -4.13
N LEU A 535 -24.68 -7.67 -4.41
CA LEU A 535 -24.55 -6.21 -4.55
C LEU A 535 -25.15 -5.73 -5.87
N ALA A 536 -24.96 -6.49 -6.97
CA ALA A 536 -25.52 -6.17 -8.28
C ALA A 536 -27.06 -6.28 -8.36
N GLU A 537 -27.69 -7.11 -7.51
CA GLU A 537 -29.13 -7.25 -7.40
C GLU A 537 -29.83 -6.02 -6.77
N ILE A 538 -29.10 -5.14 -6.07
CA ILE A 538 -29.69 -3.98 -5.40
C ILE A 538 -30.07 -2.90 -6.43
N PRO A 539 -31.33 -2.46 -6.49
CA PRO A 539 -31.77 -1.44 -7.44
C PRO A 539 -30.93 -0.16 -7.39
N GLY A 540 -30.48 0.30 -8.55
CA GLY A 540 -29.65 1.50 -8.68
C GLY A 540 -28.15 1.29 -8.44
N VAL A 541 -27.70 0.12 -7.98
CA VAL A 541 -26.27 -0.19 -7.93
C VAL A 541 -25.72 -0.37 -9.34
N ARG A 542 -24.54 0.22 -9.59
CA ARG A 542 -23.67 -0.12 -10.72
C ARG A 542 -22.29 -0.48 -10.21
N LEU A 543 -21.86 -1.72 -10.45
CA LEU A 543 -20.49 -2.16 -10.19
C LEU A 543 -19.52 -1.43 -11.13
N VAL A 544 -18.29 -1.22 -10.65
CA VAL A 544 -17.23 -0.51 -11.36
C VAL A 544 -15.97 -1.37 -11.27
N GLY A 545 -15.58 -2.00 -12.39
CA GLY A 545 -14.61 -3.09 -12.40
C GLY A 545 -15.32 -4.44 -12.33
N THR A 546 -15.59 -5.02 -13.50
CA THR A 546 -16.19 -6.34 -13.73
C THR A 546 -15.33 -7.15 -14.71
N ALA A 547 -14.02 -6.97 -14.62
CA ALA A 547 -13.02 -7.77 -15.33
C ALA A 547 -13.19 -9.27 -15.06
N GLU A 548 -12.67 -10.10 -15.96
CA GLU A 548 -12.72 -11.57 -15.84
C GLU A 548 -11.91 -12.05 -14.63
N GLU A 549 -10.64 -11.64 -14.55
CA GLU A 549 -9.75 -11.94 -13.43
C GLU A 549 -9.73 -10.78 -12.43
N LYS A 550 -10.12 -11.05 -11.18
CA LYS A 550 -10.27 -10.04 -10.13
C LYS A 550 -9.81 -10.49 -8.75
N ALA A 551 -9.04 -9.61 -8.10
CA ALA A 551 -8.84 -9.62 -6.66
C ALA A 551 -10.06 -9.02 -5.92
N SER A 552 -10.03 -9.12 -4.59
CA SER A 552 -11.10 -8.87 -3.60
C SER A 552 -11.56 -7.40 -3.44
N VAL A 553 -11.67 -6.65 -4.54
CA VAL A 553 -12.15 -5.26 -4.61
C VAL A 553 -13.48 -5.17 -5.34
N LEU A 554 -14.47 -4.54 -4.70
CA LEU A 554 -15.85 -4.48 -5.18
C LEU A 554 -16.35 -3.01 -5.23
N SER A 555 -15.70 -2.21 -6.08
CA SER A 555 -16.12 -0.81 -6.31
C SER A 555 -17.51 -0.70 -6.92
N PHE A 556 -18.31 0.26 -6.46
CA PHE A 556 -19.64 0.54 -6.99
C PHE A 556 -20.04 2.02 -6.87
N VAL A 557 -21.10 2.39 -7.60
CA VAL A 557 -21.88 3.61 -7.39
C VAL A 557 -23.35 3.24 -7.18
N LEU A 558 -24.10 4.11 -6.50
CA LEU A 558 -25.53 3.92 -6.22
C LEU A 558 -26.32 5.11 -6.78
N ALA A 559 -27.29 4.83 -7.65
CA ALA A 559 -28.13 5.85 -8.28
C ALA A 559 -28.86 6.69 -7.22
N GLY A 560 -28.85 8.02 -7.39
CA GLY A 560 -29.47 8.96 -6.46
C GLY A 560 -28.65 9.33 -5.23
N HIS A 561 -27.49 8.70 -5.00
CA HIS A 561 -26.67 8.93 -3.80
C HIS A 561 -25.20 9.25 -4.15
N GLY A 562 -24.61 10.26 -3.50
CA GLY A 562 -23.18 10.56 -3.63
C GLY A 562 -22.33 9.49 -2.93
N PRO A 563 -21.18 9.05 -3.50
CA PRO A 563 -20.34 8.02 -2.86
C PRO A 563 -19.95 8.34 -1.41
N LEU A 564 -19.67 9.61 -1.10
CA LEU A 564 -19.35 10.06 0.26
C LEU A 564 -20.54 9.95 1.23
N GLU A 565 -21.76 10.10 0.73
CA GLU A 565 -22.99 9.96 1.53
C GLU A 565 -23.22 8.49 1.88
N VAL A 566 -23.08 7.60 0.89
CA VAL A 566 -23.14 6.14 1.08
C VAL A 566 -22.06 5.68 2.08
N GLY A 567 -20.81 6.15 1.93
CA GLY A 567 -19.73 5.84 2.86
C GLY A 567 -20.01 6.31 4.30
N LYS A 568 -20.61 7.50 4.48
CA LYS A 568 -21.03 8.00 5.81
C LYS A 568 -22.17 7.18 6.40
N ALA A 569 -23.15 6.78 5.60
CA ALA A 569 -24.27 5.94 6.04
C ALA A 569 -23.78 4.55 6.48
N LEU A 570 -22.89 3.92 5.69
CA LEU A 570 -22.25 2.64 6.05
C LEU A 570 -21.42 2.75 7.33
N ASN A 571 -20.68 3.84 7.53
CA ASN A 571 -19.95 4.08 8.77
C ASN A 571 -20.87 4.19 10.01
N ALA A 572 -22.08 4.76 9.87
CA ALA A 572 -23.09 4.76 10.94
C ALA A 572 -23.68 3.36 11.24
N GLU A 573 -23.48 2.40 10.32
CA GLU A 573 -23.75 0.97 10.51
C GLU A 573 -22.53 0.18 11.03
N GLY A 574 -21.41 0.84 11.36
CA GLY A 574 -20.17 0.19 11.81
C GLY A 574 -19.30 -0.34 10.66
N ILE A 575 -19.70 -0.10 9.40
CA ILE A 575 -19.04 -0.62 8.21
C ILE A 575 -18.07 0.43 7.64
N ALA A 576 -16.78 0.15 7.75
CA ALA A 576 -15.71 0.99 7.21
C ALA A 576 -15.43 0.63 5.74
N VAL A 577 -15.80 1.54 4.82
CA VAL A 577 -15.44 1.50 3.39
C VAL A 577 -14.80 2.82 2.99
N ARG A 578 -14.07 2.85 1.86
CA ARG A 578 -13.58 4.11 1.28
C ARG A 578 -14.55 4.65 0.23
N ALA A 579 -14.76 5.97 0.26
CA ALA A 579 -15.50 6.69 -0.75
C ALA A 579 -14.63 7.81 -1.34
N GLY A 580 -14.52 7.88 -2.67
CA GLY A 580 -13.68 8.85 -3.34
C GLY A 580 -13.05 8.31 -4.62
N HIS A 581 -11.94 8.92 -5.04
CA HIS A 581 -11.26 8.56 -6.29
C HIS A 581 -10.19 7.47 -6.15
N HIS A 582 -9.98 6.93 -4.94
CA HIS A 582 -9.01 5.85 -4.61
C HIS A 582 -7.59 6.04 -5.16
N CYS A 583 -7.14 7.28 -5.34
CA CYS A 583 -5.88 7.59 -6.05
C CYS A 583 -5.77 6.95 -7.44
N ALA A 584 -6.89 6.84 -8.17
CA ALA A 584 -7.00 6.25 -9.50
C ALA A 584 -7.98 7.07 -10.38
N GLN A 585 -7.84 8.42 -10.38
CA GLN A 585 -8.74 9.31 -11.12
C GLN A 585 -8.83 9.01 -12.63
N PRO A 586 -7.75 8.67 -13.37
CA PRO A 586 -7.83 8.44 -14.81
C PRO A 586 -8.76 7.29 -15.21
N ILE A 587 -8.70 6.15 -14.52
CA ILE A 587 -9.60 5.02 -14.80
C ILE A 587 -11.05 5.34 -14.46
N LEU A 588 -11.31 6.02 -13.34
CA LEU A 588 -12.67 6.43 -13.00
C LEU A 588 -13.24 7.37 -14.08
N ARG A 589 -12.45 8.33 -14.56
CA ARG A 589 -12.85 9.25 -15.65
C ARG A 589 -13.10 8.52 -16.97
N ARG A 590 -12.27 7.54 -17.32
CA ARG A 590 -12.50 6.64 -18.47
C ARG A 590 -13.83 5.88 -18.36
N LEU A 591 -14.32 5.61 -17.15
CA LEU A 591 -15.61 4.97 -16.85
C LEU A 591 -16.74 5.98 -16.50
N GLY A 592 -16.54 7.27 -16.79
CA GLY A 592 -17.53 8.34 -16.60
C GLY A 592 -17.76 8.76 -15.14
N LEU A 593 -16.77 8.60 -14.26
CA LEU A 593 -16.87 8.82 -12.81
C LEU A 593 -15.71 9.67 -12.26
N GLU A 594 -15.98 10.41 -11.18
CA GLU A 594 -14.93 11.05 -10.35
C GLU A 594 -14.68 10.28 -9.04
N ALA A 595 -15.65 9.49 -8.57
CA ALA A 595 -15.56 8.75 -7.31
C ALA A 595 -16.45 7.49 -7.31
N THR A 596 -16.07 6.50 -6.50
CA THR A 596 -16.87 5.31 -6.18
C THR A 596 -16.86 5.05 -4.67
N VAL A 597 -17.77 4.19 -4.21
CA VAL A 597 -17.63 3.48 -2.93
C VAL A 597 -16.84 2.20 -3.20
N ARG A 598 -15.89 1.88 -2.33
CA ARG A 598 -15.01 0.71 -2.46
C ARG A 598 -14.93 -0.05 -1.13
N PRO A 599 -15.82 -1.04 -0.90
CA PRO A 599 -15.46 -2.19 -0.10
C PRO A 599 -14.33 -2.97 -0.79
N SER A 600 -13.43 -3.47 0.03
CA SER A 600 -12.28 -4.29 -0.34
C SER A 600 -12.05 -5.27 0.81
N PHE A 601 -12.09 -6.57 0.51
CA PHE A 601 -12.02 -7.61 1.52
C PHE A 601 -10.55 -7.98 1.82
N ALA A 602 -10.36 -8.73 2.89
CA ALA A 602 -9.15 -9.45 3.21
C ALA A 602 -9.54 -10.80 3.82
N PHE A 603 -8.60 -11.72 3.91
CA PHE A 603 -8.81 -13.08 4.42
C PHE A 603 -9.33 -13.21 5.86
N TYR A 604 -9.41 -12.12 6.64
CA TYR A 604 -10.09 -12.09 7.94
C TYR A 604 -11.55 -11.62 7.87
N ASN A 605 -12.07 -11.21 6.70
CA ASN A 605 -13.48 -10.83 6.54
C ASN A 605 -14.38 -12.05 6.38
N THR A 606 -15.68 -11.92 6.66
CA THR A 606 -16.63 -13.05 6.63
C THR A 606 -17.83 -12.82 5.71
N PHE A 607 -18.54 -13.91 5.37
CA PHE A 607 -19.82 -13.86 4.66
C PHE A 607 -20.89 -13.11 5.46
N ASP A 608 -20.94 -13.28 6.79
CA ASP A 608 -21.87 -12.56 7.67
C ASP A 608 -21.64 -11.04 7.62
N GLU A 609 -20.38 -10.59 7.58
CA GLU A 609 -20.03 -9.18 7.41
C GLU A 609 -20.49 -8.64 6.04
N ILE A 610 -20.42 -9.47 4.99
CA ILE A 610 -20.93 -9.13 3.66
C ILE A 610 -22.45 -8.98 3.71
N ASP A 611 -23.18 -9.92 4.31
CA ASP A 611 -24.64 -9.86 4.38
C ASP A 611 -25.13 -8.59 5.12
N VAL A 612 -24.49 -8.23 6.25
CA VAL A 612 -24.77 -6.96 6.95
C VAL A 612 -24.52 -5.74 6.06
N PHE A 613 -23.47 -5.76 5.24
CA PHE A 613 -23.16 -4.71 4.27
C PHE A 613 -24.17 -4.63 3.12
N ILE A 614 -24.53 -5.77 2.51
CA ILE A 614 -25.54 -5.87 1.44
C ILE A 614 -26.88 -5.31 1.93
N ASP A 615 -27.31 -5.71 3.12
CA ASP A 615 -28.55 -5.21 3.72
C ASP A 615 -28.48 -3.72 4.05
N ALA A 616 -27.31 -3.20 4.46
CA ALA A 616 -27.12 -1.76 4.67
C ALA A 616 -27.19 -0.96 3.36
N VAL A 617 -26.55 -1.44 2.28
CA VAL A 617 -26.67 -0.80 0.94
C VAL A 617 -28.10 -0.86 0.43
N ARG A 618 -28.83 -1.96 0.65
CA ARG A 618 -30.25 -2.08 0.25
C ARG A 618 -31.13 -1.06 0.97
N ARG A 619 -30.96 -0.89 2.29
CA ARG A 619 -31.67 0.15 3.07
C ARG A 619 -31.39 1.57 2.55
N ILE A 620 -30.15 1.87 2.17
CA ILE A 620 -29.80 3.17 1.59
C ILE A 620 -30.52 3.37 0.25
N ALA A 621 -30.48 2.37 -0.65
CA ALA A 621 -31.12 2.41 -1.96
C ALA A 621 -32.65 2.57 -1.90
N GLU A 622 -33.30 2.01 -0.87
CA GLU A 622 -34.74 2.15 -0.62
C GLU A 622 -35.14 3.51 0.00
N GLY A 623 -34.18 4.42 0.23
CA GLY A 623 -34.42 5.70 0.89
C GLY A 623 -34.61 5.59 2.41
N GLY A 624 -34.27 4.43 2.99
CA GLY A 624 -34.35 4.15 4.41
C GLY A 624 -33.23 4.80 5.20
N THR A 625 -33.31 6.11 5.44
CA THR A 625 -32.57 6.70 6.55
C THR A 625 -33.08 6.09 7.86
N SER A 626 -32.16 5.51 8.61
CA SER A 626 -32.42 4.94 9.94
C SER A 626 -33.15 5.96 10.81
N ARG A 627 -34.40 5.68 11.18
CA ARG A 627 -35.09 6.45 12.22
C ARG A 627 -34.32 6.24 13.52
N SER A 628 -33.92 7.35 14.12
CA SER A 628 -33.29 7.45 15.46
C SER A 628 -34.14 6.82 16.56
#